data_AF-R6WKP6-F1
#
_entry.id   AF-R6WKP6-F1
#
_cell.length_a   1.000
_cell.length_b   1.000
_cell.length_c   1.000
_cell.angle_alpha   90.00
_cell.angle_beta   90.00
_cell.angle_gamma   90.00
#
_symmetry.space_group_name_H-M   'P 1'
#
loop_
_entity.id
_entity.type
_entity.pdbx_description
1 polymer ?
#
loop_
_entity_poly.entity_id
_entity_poly.type
_entity_poly.pdbx_seq_one_letter_code
_entity_poly.pdbx_strand_id
1 'polypeptide(L)'
;MGLTTWKNAPDGRILKSDTPIAKNYLDEKQIRQLERAVTGYFDYIEDLIERENVFTMEEFSKSVNEFLAFRRYDILKDNGCISHKQAVGKAYQEYDIFNKTQPIESDFDKIVKGLEKKI
;
A
#
# COMPACT_ATOMS: atom_id res chain seq x y z
N MET A 1 0.24 0.34 13.79
CA MET A 1 0.81 -0.03 12.47
C MET A 1 -0.33 -0.11 11.46
N GLY A 2 -0.14 0.40 10.23
CA GLY A 2 -1.20 0.44 9.21
C GLY A 2 -1.29 -0.79 8.30
N LEU A 3 -0.82 -1.96 8.75
CA LEU A 3 -0.87 -3.20 7.94
C LEU A 3 -2.26 -3.84 8.03
N THR A 4 -2.83 -4.25 6.89
CA THR A 4 -4.10 -4.99 6.84
C THR A 4 -3.88 -6.51 6.74
N THR A 5 -2.75 -6.96 6.18
CA THR A 5 -2.36 -8.38 6.14
C THR A 5 -0.87 -8.57 6.42
N TRP A 6 -0.48 -9.74 6.94
CA TRP A 6 0.90 -10.15 7.23
C TRP A 6 1.01 -11.69 7.21
N LYS A 7 2.23 -12.24 7.38
CA LYS A 7 2.49 -13.67 7.20
C LYS A 7 1.61 -14.58 8.06
N ASN A 8 1.31 -14.18 9.29
CA ASN A 8 0.53 -14.97 10.25
C ASN A 8 -0.88 -14.40 10.47
N ALA A 9 -1.40 -13.57 9.56
CA ALA A 9 -2.74 -13.01 9.70
C ALA A 9 -3.83 -14.10 9.60
N PRO A 10 -4.99 -13.95 10.27
CA PRO A 10 -5.35 -12.84 11.15
C PRO A 10 -4.92 -13.04 12.62
N ASP A 11 -4.67 -14.27 13.05
CA ASP A 11 -4.57 -14.63 14.49
C ASP A 11 -3.14 -14.61 15.05
N GLY A 12 -2.15 -14.37 14.20
CA GLY A 12 -0.74 -14.36 14.57
C GLY A 12 -0.18 -12.96 14.75
N ARG A 13 0.90 -12.85 15.52
CA ARG A 13 1.60 -11.59 15.75
C ARG A 13 2.27 -11.07 14.48
N ILE A 14 2.25 -9.75 14.30
CA ILE A 14 3.05 -9.05 13.29
C ILE A 14 4.52 -9.11 13.69
N LEU A 15 5.40 -9.54 12.80
CA LEU A 15 6.84 -9.58 13.04
C LEU A 15 7.52 -8.37 12.40
N LYS A 16 8.72 -8.01 12.90
CA LYS A 16 9.54 -6.93 12.33
C LYS A 16 9.82 -7.15 10.84
N SER A 17 9.96 -8.40 10.41
CA SER A 17 10.16 -8.77 9.00
C SER A 17 8.93 -8.50 8.11
N ASP A 18 7.74 -8.35 8.69
CA ASP A 18 6.51 -8.07 7.94
C ASP A 18 6.30 -6.57 7.67
N THR A 19 7.08 -5.70 8.32
CA THR A 19 6.90 -4.25 8.24
C THR A 19 7.58 -3.53 7.07
N PRO A 20 8.65 -4.05 6.43
CA PRO A 20 9.26 -3.39 5.28
C PRO A 20 8.33 -3.28 4.07
N ILE A 21 7.48 -4.28 3.86
CA ILE A 21 6.57 -4.36 2.72
C ILE A 21 5.15 -4.47 3.25
N ALA A 22 4.38 -3.40 3.10
CA ALA A 22 2.98 -3.42 3.45
C ALA A 22 2.20 -4.28 2.45
N LYS A 23 1.65 -5.41 2.91
CA LYS A 23 0.74 -6.26 2.12
C LYS A 23 -0.69 -5.71 2.20
N ASN A 24 -0.84 -4.44 1.85
CA ASN A 24 -2.13 -3.77 1.81
C ASN A 24 -2.61 -3.74 0.37
N TYR A 25 -3.22 -4.84 -0.06
CA TYR A 25 -3.76 -4.95 -1.41
C TYR A 25 -4.99 -4.07 -1.59
N LEU A 26 -5.23 -3.64 -2.82
CA LEU A 26 -6.44 -2.92 -3.18
C LEU A 26 -7.66 -3.83 -3.04
N ASP A 27 -8.74 -3.29 -2.49
CA ASP A 27 -10.04 -3.97 -2.49
C ASP A 27 -10.71 -3.87 -3.87
N GLU A 28 -11.80 -4.62 -4.08
CA GLU A 28 -12.54 -4.65 -5.35
C GLU A 28 -13.06 -3.27 -5.79
N LYS A 29 -13.42 -2.41 -4.83
CA LYS A 29 -13.88 -1.06 -5.12
C LYS A 29 -12.72 -0.18 -5.60
N GLN A 30 -11.56 -0.27 -4.95
CA GLN A 30 -10.35 0.43 -5.33
C GLN A 30 -9.80 -0.05 -6.68
N ILE A 31 -9.84 -1.36 -6.95
CA ILE A 31 -9.47 -1.91 -8.26
C ILE A 31 -10.35 -1.35 -9.36
N ARG A 32 -11.69 -1.37 -9.20
CA ARG A 32 -12.61 -0.77 -10.17
C ARG A 32 -12.38 0.73 -10.38
N GLN A 33 -12.01 1.46 -9.32
CA GLN A 33 -11.66 2.88 -9.44
C GLN A 33 -10.37 3.07 -10.23
N LEU A 34 -9.36 2.23 -10.00
CA LEU A 34 -8.10 2.24 -10.74
C LEU A 34 -8.34 1.94 -12.22
N GLU A 35 -9.11 0.89 -12.55
CA GLU A 35 -9.45 0.54 -13.93
C GLU A 35 -10.11 1.71 -14.66
N ARG A 36 -11.11 2.35 -14.03
CA ARG A 36 -11.77 3.54 -14.60
C ARG A 36 -10.82 4.72 -14.80
N ALA A 37 -9.82 4.87 -13.92
CA ALA A 37 -8.82 5.92 -14.07
C ALA A 37 -7.85 5.64 -15.22
N VAL A 38 -7.45 4.39 -15.40
CA VAL A 38 -6.59 3.95 -16.49
C VAL A 38 -7.33 4.10 -17.84
N THR A 39 -8.55 3.57 -17.96
CA THR A 39 -9.34 3.70 -19.19
C THR A 39 -9.58 5.18 -19.53
N GLY A 40 -10.03 5.99 -18.56
CA GLY A 40 -10.27 7.40 -18.81
C GLY A 40 -9.02 8.20 -19.19
N TYR A 41 -7.83 7.77 -18.76
CA TYR A 41 -6.57 8.39 -19.21
C TYR A 41 -6.29 8.07 -20.69
N PHE A 42 -6.53 6.83 -21.12
CA PHE A 42 -6.36 6.45 -22.51
C PHE A 42 -7.37 7.15 -23.42
N ASP A 43 -8.65 7.23 -23.03
CA ASP A 43 -9.66 7.97 -23.80
C ASP A 43 -9.27 9.46 -23.94
N TYR A 44 -8.74 10.07 -22.88
CA TYR A 44 -8.25 11.45 -22.89
C TYR A 44 -7.08 11.64 -23.86
N ILE A 45 -6.11 10.73 -23.83
CA ILE A 45 -4.95 10.78 -24.73
C ILE A 45 -5.36 10.53 -26.18
N GLU A 46 -6.31 9.62 -26.42
CA GLU A 46 -6.82 9.32 -27.76
C GLU A 46 -7.47 10.56 -28.40
N ASP A 47 -8.33 11.29 -27.67
CA ASP A 47 -8.92 12.56 -28.15
C ASP A 47 -7.85 13.62 -28.45
N LEU A 48 -6.78 13.69 -27.65
CA LEU A 48 -5.68 14.62 -27.91
C LEU A 48 -4.91 14.28 -29.19
N ILE A 49 -4.64 12.99 -29.42
CA ILE A 49 -3.95 12.49 -30.61
C ILE A 49 -4.82 12.68 -31.86
N GLU A 50 -6.12 12.40 -31.78
CA GLU A 50 -7.06 12.63 -32.90
C GLU A 50 -7.14 14.10 -33.32
N ARG A 51 -6.89 15.03 -32.40
CA ARG A 51 -6.79 16.47 -32.66
C ARG A 51 -5.40 16.95 -33.08
N GLU A 52 -4.54 16.01 -33.50
CA GLU A 52 -3.17 16.27 -33.97
C GLU A 52 -2.25 16.93 -32.92
N ASN A 53 -2.55 16.76 -31.62
CA ASN A 53 -1.62 17.16 -30.56
C ASN A 53 -0.57 16.06 -30.39
N VAL A 54 0.64 16.32 -30.88
CA VAL A 54 1.76 15.39 -30.77
C VAL A 54 2.48 15.60 -29.44
N PHE A 55 2.86 14.50 -28.79
CA PHE A 55 3.64 14.51 -27.56
C PHE A 55 4.98 13.81 -27.77
N THR A 56 6.02 14.37 -27.16
CA THR A 56 7.24 13.61 -26.83
C THR A 56 6.95 12.64 -25.68
N MET A 57 7.79 11.62 -25.50
CA MET A 57 7.64 10.69 -24.36
C MET A 57 7.74 11.38 -22.99
N GLU A 58 8.48 12.50 -22.91
CA GLU A 58 8.57 13.28 -21.67
C GLU A 58 7.25 14.01 -21.37
N GLU A 59 6.64 14.64 -22.38
CA GLU A 59 5.34 15.29 -22.26
C GLU A 59 4.24 14.28 -21.95
N PHE A 60 4.29 13.09 -22.56
CA PHE A 60 3.38 11.99 -22.25
C PHE A 60 3.47 11.55 -20.78
N SER A 61 4.67 11.53 -20.20
CA SER A 61 4.84 11.21 -18.77
C SER A 61 4.25 12.31 -17.87
N LYS A 62 4.41 13.59 -18.26
CA LYS A 62 3.86 14.74 -17.53
C LYS A 62 2.34 14.80 -17.59
N SER A 63 1.73 14.45 -18.71
CA SER A 63 0.26 14.50 -18.90
C SER A 63 -0.50 13.55 -17.98
N VAL A 64 0.11 12.45 -17.52
CA VAL A 64 -0.46 11.57 -16.48
C VAL A 64 -0.78 12.36 -15.21
N ASN A 65 0.16 13.18 -14.74
CA ASN A 65 -0.02 14.01 -13.56
C ASN A 65 -1.08 15.09 -13.79
N GLU A 66 -1.11 15.72 -14.96
CA GLU A 66 -2.13 16.71 -15.32
C GLU A 66 -3.53 16.10 -15.33
N PHE A 67 -3.69 14.91 -15.90
CA PHE A 67 -4.94 14.16 -15.90
C PHE A 67 -5.40 13.81 -14.48
N LEU A 68 -4.49 13.34 -13.63
CA LEU A 68 -4.79 13.05 -12.23
C LEU A 68 -5.22 14.32 -11.48
N ALA A 69 -4.50 15.44 -11.65
CA ALA A 69 -4.86 16.73 -11.06
C ALA A 69 -6.24 17.22 -11.53
N PHE A 70 -6.51 17.13 -12.84
CA PHE A 70 -7.80 17.50 -13.43
C PHE A 70 -8.96 16.70 -12.81
N ARG A 71 -8.74 15.39 -12.59
CA ARG A 71 -9.70 14.51 -11.91
C ARG A 71 -9.70 14.64 -10.38
N ARG A 72 -8.95 15.60 -9.83
CA ARG A 72 -8.84 15.92 -8.39
C ARG A 72 -8.26 14.77 -7.55
N TYR A 73 -7.33 14.00 -8.12
CA TYR A 73 -6.49 13.10 -7.34
C TYR A 73 -5.33 13.87 -6.69
N ASP A 74 -4.94 13.44 -5.50
CA ASP A 74 -3.76 13.93 -4.83
C ASP A 74 -2.50 13.34 -5.47
N ILE A 75 -1.66 14.21 -6.02
CA ILE A 75 -0.40 13.79 -6.62
C ILE A 75 0.67 13.75 -5.54
N LEU A 76 1.43 12.66 -5.51
CA LEU A 76 2.58 12.52 -4.63
C LEU A 76 3.67 13.51 -5.05
N LYS A 77 3.76 14.63 -4.33
CA LYS A 77 4.85 15.60 -4.43
C LYS A 77 6.06 15.02 -3.67
N ASP A 78 7.27 15.18 -4.21
CA ASP A 78 8.54 14.70 -3.61
C ASP A 78 8.81 13.18 -3.74
N ASN A 79 8.33 12.57 -4.83
CA ASN A 79 8.73 11.19 -5.16
C ASN A 79 10.27 11.09 -5.32
N GLY A 80 10.87 10.07 -4.70
CA GLY A 80 12.33 9.84 -4.78
C GLY A 80 13.18 10.56 -3.74
N CYS A 81 12.64 11.47 -2.92
CA CYS A 81 13.40 12.14 -1.87
C CYS A 81 13.79 11.20 -0.70
N ILE A 82 13.02 10.12 -0.50
CA ILE A 82 13.25 9.14 0.57
C ILE A 82 13.81 7.86 -0.05
N SER A 83 15.02 7.48 0.33
CA SER A 83 15.61 6.20 -0.06
C SER A 83 14.88 5.03 0.57
N HIS A 84 14.92 3.86 -0.09
CA HIS A 84 14.34 2.63 0.45
C HIS A 84 14.89 2.30 1.86
N LYS A 85 16.19 2.50 2.09
CA LYS A 85 16.83 2.27 3.40
C LYS A 85 16.25 3.17 4.50
N GLN A 86 15.99 4.44 4.21
CA GLN A 86 15.36 5.37 5.15
C GLN A 86 13.91 4.96 5.45
N ALA A 87 13.15 4.56 4.43
CA ALA A 87 11.78 4.08 4.60
C ALA A 87 11.70 2.82 5.48
N VAL A 88 12.58 1.84 5.24
CA VAL A 88 12.68 0.62 6.07
C VAL A 88 13.10 0.95 7.49
N GLY A 89 14.09 1.84 7.68
CA GLY A 89 14.52 2.30 9.00
C GLY A 89 13.37 2.91 9.80
N LYS A 90 12.55 3.76 9.15
CA LYS A 90 11.35 4.34 9.77
C LYS A 90 10.33 3.26 10.14
N ALA A 91 10.04 2.32 9.24
CA ALA A 91 9.10 1.23 9.51
C ALA A 91 9.51 0.37 10.72
N TYR A 92 10.82 0.14 10.89
CA TYR A 92 11.36 -0.58 12.04
C TYR A 92 11.25 0.21 13.36
N GLN A 93 11.45 1.52 13.33
CA GLN A 93 11.25 2.37 14.51
C GLN A 93 9.78 2.38 14.95
N GLU A 94 8.85 2.52 14.00
CA GLU A 94 7.41 2.43 14.26
C GLU A 94 7.01 1.05 14.80
N TYR A 95 7.61 -0.01 14.26
CA TYR A 95 7.43 -1.36 14.79
C TYR A 95 7.89 -1.46 16.24
N ASP A 96 9.05 -0.92 16.60
CA ASP A 96 9.59 -1.04 17.96
C ASP A 96 8.69 -0.34 19.00
N ILE A 97 7.96 0.71 18.60
CA ILE A 97 6.93 1.37 19.42
C ILE A 97 5.68 0.47 19.52
N PHE A 98 5.17 0.00 18.38
CA PHE A 98 3.97 -0.83 18.31
C PHE A 98 4.12 -2.21 18.96
N ASN A 99 5.30 -2.82 18.87
CA ASN A 99 5.57 -4.16 19.35
C ASN A 99 5.33 -4.30 20.86
N LYS A 100 5.42 -3.20 21.61
CA LYS A 100 5.14 -3.14 23.05
C LYS A 100 3.66 -3.32 23.37
N THR A 101 2.76 -3.01 22.44
CA THR A 101 1.31 -3.13 22.65
C THR A 101 0.77 -4.50 22.22
N GLN A 102 1.60 -5.37 21.65
CA GLN A 102 1.16 -6.68 21.18
C GLN A 102 1.15 -7.69 22.34
N PRO A 103 0.04 -8.40 22.57
CA PRO A 103 0.00 -9.47 23.55
C PRO A 103 0.95 -10.60 23.12
N ILE A 104 1.68 -11.14 24.08
CA ILE A 104 2.52 -12.32 23.90
C ILE A 104 1.76 -13.47 24.55
N GLU A 105 1.12 -14.30 23.74
CA GLU A 105 0.59 -15.58 24.20
C GLU A 105 1.51 -16.68 23.67
N SER A 106 2.15 -17.41 24.58
CA SER A 106 3.02 -18.52 24.20
C SER A 106 2.18 -19.68 23.64
N ASP A 107 2.72 -20.44 22.70
CA ASP A 107 2.08 -21.68 22.23
C ASP A 107 1.87 -22.66 23.38
N PHE A 108 2.73 -22.60 24.41
CA PHE A 108 2.56 -23.36 25.64
C PHE A 108 1.30 -22.91 26.41
N ASP A 109 1.07 -21.61 26.56
CA ASP A 109 -0.10 -21.06 27.24
C ASP A 109 -1.40 -21.44 26.50
N LYS A 110 -1.35 -21.44 25.16
CA LYS A 110 -2.48 -21.90 24.33
C LYS A 110 -2.80 -23.37 24.57
N ILE A 111 -1.78 -24.23 24.62
CA ILE A 111 -1.95 -25.67 24.87
C ILE A 111 -2.53 -25.90 26.26
N VAL A 112 -2.00 -25.24 27.30
CA VAL A 112 -2.48 -25.37 28.68
C VAL A 112 -3.96 -24.96 28.79
N LYS A 113 -4.33 -23.79 28.26
CA LYS A 113 -5.74 -23.34 28.23
C LYS A 113 -6.66 -24.30 27.47
N GLY A 114 -6.15 -24.94 26.40
CA GLY A 114 -6.90 -25.93 25.62
C GLY A 114 -7.16 -27.22 26.38
N LEU A 115 -6.25 -27.62 27.29
CA LEU A 115 -6.42 -28.78 28.15
C LEU A 115 -7.38 -28.49 29.31
N GLU A 116 -7.31 -27.31 29.92
CA GLU A 116 -8.22 -26.89 31.00
C GLU A 116 -9.68 -26.77 30.56
N LYS A 117 -9.95 -26.41 29.29
CA LYS A 117 -11.31 -26.34 28.73
C LYS A 117 -11.94 -27.70 28.39
N LYS A 118 -11.17 -28.79 28.42
CA LYS A 118 -11.64 -30.16 28.12
C LYS A 118 -11.99 -30.99 29.35
N ILE A 119 -11.77 -30.44 30.54
CA ILE A 119 -12.17 -30.99 31.85
C ILE A 119 -13.46 -30.28 32.27
#